data_AF-A0A183ELI8-F1
#
_entry.id   AF-A0A183ELI8-F1
#
_cell.length_a   1.000
_cell.length_b   1.000
_cell.length_c   1.000
_cell.angle_alpha   90.00
_cell.angle_beta   90.00
_cell.angle_gamma   90.00
#
_symmetry.space_group_name_H-M   'P 1'
#
loop_
_entity.id
_entity.type
_entity.pdbx_description
1 polymer ?
#
loop_
_entity_poly.entity_id
_entity_poly.type
_entity_poly.pdbx_seq_one_letter_code
_entity_poly.pdbx_strand_id
1 'polypeptide(L)'
;MYGRLKTRILDRVKSELAKLLDVSDSTLEFLQHLNRFWLDHCDEMNNIRGLFLYMDRAFIMRYPNMLPLWDLGLEIFCNEVMNNTHIRKRCVDGVLRMIESERSGAQVCYNCFEQLIFPCAFTLSYEYKPVVSASRLQHIPNEVL
;
A
#
# COMPACT_ATOMS: atom_id res chain seq x y z
N MET A 1 15.80 -1.66 -15.30
CA MET A 1 16.04 -0.90 -14.05
C MET A 1 14.77 -0.81 -13.20
N TYR A 2 13.65 -0.31 -13.75
CA TYR A 2 12.35 -0.24 -13.06
C TYR A 2 11.89 -1.57 -12.45
N GLY A 3 12.02 -2.70 -13.18
CA GLY A 3 11.71 -4.03 -12.65
C GLY A 3 12.53 -4.41 -11.40
N ARG A 4 13.81 -4.03 -11.34
CA ARG A 4 14.65 -4.29 -10.15
C ARG A 4 14.21 -3.45 -8.95
N LEU A 5 13.80 -2.20 -9.19
CA LEU A 5 13.25 -1.33 -8.16
C LEU A 5 11.93 -1.89 -7.61
N LYS A 6 11.03 -2.35 -8.49
CA LYS A 6 9.79 -3.05 -8.12
C LYS A 6 10.07 -4.24 -7.21
N THR A 7 10.99 -5.13 -7.59
CA THR A 7 11.34 -6.31 -6.78
C THR A 7 11.88 -5.90 -5.41
N ARG A 8 12.75 -4.90 -5.32
CA ARG A 8 13.30 -4.43 -4.04
C ARG A 8 12.24 -3.85 -3.10
N ILE A 9 11.30 -3.07 -3.63
CA ILE A 9 10.18 -2.53 -2.84
C ILE A 9 9.31 -3.68 -2.34
N LEU A 10 8.99 -4.64 -3.22
CA LEU A 10 8.19 -5.82 -2.89
C LEU A 10 8.83 -6.66 -1.78
N ASP A 11 10.12 -6.97 -1.89
CA ASP A 11 10.85 -7.76 -0.91
C ASP A 11 10.85 -7.09 0.47
N ARG A 12 11.02 -5.76 0.50
CA ARG A 12 10.97 -4.99 1.76
C ARG A 12 9.58 -5.06 2.39
N VAL A 13 8.54 -4.80 1.60
CA VAL A 13 7.15 -4.83 2.10
C VAL A 13 6.83 -6.21 2.68
N LYS A 14 7.22 -7.29 1.99
CA LYS A 14 7.02 -8.66 2.49
C LYS A 14 7.79 -8.95 3.78
N SER A 15 9.02 -8.46 3.88
CA SER A 15 9.83 -8.64 5.10
C SER A 15 9.24 -7.90 6.29
N GLU A 16 8.78 -6.66 6.10
CA GLU A 16 8.16 -5.88 7.17
C GLU A 16 6.78 -6.43 7.56
N LEU A 17 6.02 -6.91 6.59
CA LEU A 17 4.76 -7.61 6.82
C LEU A 17 4.94 -8.83 7.72
N ALA A 18 5.97 -9.64 7.45
CA ALA A 18 6.27 -10.82 8.27
C ALA A 18 6.57 -10.44 9.73
N LYS A 19 7.36 -9.38 9.95
CA LYS A 19 7.64 -8.86 11.30
C LYS A 19 6.38 -8.36 12.01
N LEU A 20 5.51 -7.66 11.28
CA LEU A 20 4.27 -7.12 11.83
C LEU A 20 3.30 -8.22 12.27
N LEU A 21 3.29 -9.35 11.55
CA LEU A 21 2.49 -10.53 11.91
C LEU A 21 3.07 -11.31 13.11
N ASP A 22 4.39 -11.28 13.31
CA ASP A 22 5.08 -12.02 14.38
C ASP A 22 4.99 -11.33 15.76
N VAL A 23 4.87 -9.99 15.80
CA VAL A 23 5.08 -9.18 17.01
C VAL A 23 3.80 -8.83 17.80
N SER A 24 2.59 -9.05 17.26
CA SER A 24 1.40 -8.39 17.82
C SER A 24 0.52 -9.25 18.73
N ASP A 25 0.62 -9.07 20.05
CA ASP A 25 -0.32 -9.61 21.04
C ASP A 25 -1.57 -8.72 21.18
N SER A 26 -1.44 -7.39 21.15
CA SER A 26 -2.57 -6.47 21.29
C SER A 26 -3.03 -5.86 19.95
N THR A 27 -4.35 -5.69 19.78
CA THR A 27 -4.93 -5.07 18.58
C THR A 27 -4.51 -3.60 18.42
N LEU A 28 -4.31 -2.87 19.52
CA LEU A 28 -3.92 -1.47 19.47
C LEU A 28 -2.47 -1.28 19.00
N GLU A 29 -1.53 -2.05 19.55
CA GLU A 29 -0.12 -2.01 19.13
C GLU A 29 0.03 -2.46 17.66
N PHE A 30 -0.76 -3.46 17.24
CA PHE A 30 -0.84 -3.86 15.84
C PHE A 30 -1.21 -2.68 14.93
N LEU A 31 -2.27 -1.93 15.27
CA LEU A 31 -2.70 -0.79 14.48
C LEU A 31 -1.64 0.32 14.44
N GLN A 32 -0.98 0.59 15.57
CA GLN A 32 0.09 1.60 15.63
C GLN A 32 1.30 1.19 14.77
N HIS A 33 1.72 -0.07 14.83
CA HIS A 33 2.78 -0.58 13.97
C HIS A 33 2.39 -0.56 12.49
N LEU A 34 1.15 -0.94 12.16
CA LEU A 34 0.65 -0.88 10.78
C LEU A 34 0.63 0.55 10.25
N ASN A 35 0.18 1.51 11.07
CA ASN A 35 0.18 2.91 10.70
C ASN A 35 1.60 3.44 10.46
N ARG A 36 2.53 3.11 11.35
CA ARG A 36 3.93 3.51 11.19
C ARG A 36 4.57 2.89 9.95
N PHE A 37 4.31 1.61 9.71
CA PHE A 37 4.78 0.92 8.51
C PHE A 37 4.28 1.60 7.23
N TRP A 38 3.02 2.03 7.20
CA TRP A 38 2.48 2.80 6.08
C TRP A 38 3.15 4.17 5.89
N LEU A 39 3.35 4.92 6.98
CA LEU A 39 4.02 6.22 6.94
C LEU A 39 5.46 6.11 6.43
N ASP A 40 6.22 5.16 6.98
CA ASP A 40 7.60 4.91 6.58
C ASP A 40 7.66 4.49 5.10
N HIS A 41 6.71 3.65 4.65
CA HIS A 41 6.57 3.32 3.22
C HIS A 41 6.31 4.54 2.34
N CYS A 42 5.41 5.44 2.75
CA CYS A 42 5.12 6.68 2.00
C CYS A 42 6.33 7.60 1.90
N ASP A 43 7.05 7.80 3.01
CA ASP A 43 8.24 8.64 3.03
C ASP A 43 9.35 8.07 2.14
N GLU A 44 9.58 6.76 2.23
CA GLU A 44 10.54 6.08 1.36
C GLU A 44 10.14 6.14 -0.11
N MET A 45 8.85 5.98 -0.44
CA MET A 45 8.37 6.12 -1.81
C MET A 45 8.55 7.55 -2.35
N ASN A 46 8.36 8.58 -1.51
CA ASN A 46 8.66 9.97 -1.88
C ASN A 46 10.15 10.20 -2.10
N ASN A 47 11.02 9.64 -1.26
CA ASN A 47 12.47 9.71 -1.42
C ASN A 47 12.92 9.04 -2.72
N ILE A 48 12.43 7.82 -3.01
CA ILE A 48 12.72 7.12 -4.26
C ILE A 48 12.20 7.95 -5.44
N ARG A 49 11.00 8.54 -5.36
CA ARG A 49 10.48 9.42 -6.41
C ARG A 49 11.34 10.64 -6.64
N GLY A 50 11.88 11.26 -5.58
CA GLY A 50 12.81 12.38 -5.69
C GLY A 50 14.09 12.00 -6.44
N LEU A 51 14.67 10.84 -6.12
CA LEU A 51 15.87 10.32 -6.78
C LEU A 51 15.63 9.90 -8.24
N PHE A 52 14.44 9.41 -8.55
CA PHE A 52 14.06 8.88 -9.86
C PHE A 52 13.12 9.81 -10.65
N LEU A 53 13.03 11.09 -10.30
CA LEU A 53 12.10 12.07 -10.88
C LEU A 53 12.18 12.14 -12.42
N TYR A 54 13.40 12.06 -12.96
CA TYR A 54 13.62 12.04 -14.41
C TYR A 54 13.05 10.78 -15.07
N MET A 55 13.16 9.62 -14.41
CA MET A 55 12.54 8.38 -14.90
C MET A 55 11.02 8.46 -14.79
N ASP A 56 10.46 8.96 -13.68
CA ASP A 56 9.01 9.07 -13.48
C ASP A 56 8.36 9.91 -14.60
N ARG A 57 8.93 11.07 -14.95
CA ARG A 57 8.39 11.93 -16.02
C ARG A 57 8.62 11.39 -17.44
N ALA A 58 9.80 10.82 -17.72
CA ALA A 58 10.14 10.33 -19.06
C ALA A 58 9.54 8.96 -19.40
N PHE A 59 9.37 8.06 -18.40
CA PHE A 59 8.79 6.74 -18.63
C PHE A 59 7.28 6.80 -18.81
N ILE A 60 6.55 7.64 -18.08
CA ILE A 60 5.09 7.80 -18.25
C ILE A 60 4.78 8.34 -19.65
N MET A 61 5.56 9.30 -20.14
CA MET A 61 5.43 9.86 -21.49
C MET A 61 5.68 8.83 -22.60
N ARG A 62 6.54 7.84 -22.35
CA ARG A 62 7.05 6.92 -23.38
C ARG A 62 6.39 5.53 -23.32
N TYR A 63 5.87 5.12 -22.16
CA TYR A 63 5.25 3.82 -21.92
C TYR A 63 3.94 3.99 -21.13
N PRO A 64 2.79 4.20 -21.80
CA PRO A 64 1.50 4.47 -21.13
C PRO A 64 0.96 3.30 -20.29
N ASN A 65 1.52 2.10 -20.45
CA ASN A 65 1.15 0.90 -19.70
C ASN A 65 1.92 0.75 -18.37
N MET A 66 2.88 1.63 -18.07
CA MET A 66 3.60 1.60 -16.79
C MET A 66 3.02 2.59 -15.79
N LEU A 67 2.92 2.15 -14.53
CA LEU A 67 2.45 3.00 -13.46
C LEU A 67 3.52 4.01 -13.03
N PRO A 68 3.11 5.24 -12.67
CA PRO A 68 3.95 6.15 -11.91
C PRO A 68 4.54 5.45 -10.69
N LEU A 69 5.74 5.85 -10.27
CA LEU A 69 6.42 5.17 -9.17
C LEU A 69 5.59 5.19 -7.87
N TRP A 70 4.90 6.29 -7.61
CA TRP A 70 3.96 6.41 -6.50
C TRP A 70 2.86 5.35 -6.57
N ASP A 71 2.19 5.24 -7.71
CA ASP A 71 1.11 4.26 -7.93
C ASP A 71 1.60 2.82 -7.84
N LEU A 72 2.85 2.54 -8.29
CA LEU A 72 3.48 1.24 -8.08
C LEU A 72 3.64 0.91 -6.59
N GLY A 73 4.16 1.86 -5.80
CA GLY A 73 4.34 1.68 -4.36
C GLY A 73 3.01 1.47 -3.63
N LEU A 74 1.96 2.18 -4.06
CA LEU A 74 0.60 1.99 -3.58
C LEU A 74 0.06 0.60 -3.92
N GLU A 75 0.17 0.18 -5.19
CA GLU A 75 -0.31 -1.13 -5.64
C GLU A 75 0.35 -2.27 -4.86
N ILE A 76 1.67 -2.22 -4.67
CA ILE A 76 2.42 -3.22 -3.92
C ILE A 76 1.92 -3.29 -2.47
N PHE A 77 1.80 -2.14 -1.80
CA PHE A 77 1.35 -2.11 -0.41
C PHE A 77 -0.09 -2.64 -0.28
N CYS A 78 -0.97 -2.24 -1.20
CA CYS A 78 -2.36 -2.72 -1.20
C CYS A 78 -2.43 -4.24 -1.40
N ASN A 79 -1.69 -4.77 -2.39
CA ASN A 79 -1.74 -6.19 -2.74
C ASN A 79 -1.15 -7.10 -1.67
N GLU A 80 -0.06 -6.67 -1.02
CA GLU A 80 0.63 -7.53 -0.05
C GLU A 80 0.11 -7.34 1.38
N VAL A 81 -0.26 -6.11 1.77
CA VAL A 81 -0.65 -5.78 3.15
C VAL A 81 -2.17 -5.72 3.30
N MET A 82 -2.86 -4.91 2.49
CA MET A 82 -4.29 -4.62 2.70
C MET A 82 -5.22 -5.73 2.19
N ASN A 83 -4.83 -6.44 1.14
CA ASN A 83 -5.56 -7.60 0.64
C ASN A 83 -5.42 -8.83 1.56
N ASN A 84 -4.52 -8.79 2.54
CA ASN A 84 -4.40 -9.84 3.53
C ASN A 84 -5.64 -9.86 4.44
N THR A 85 -6.39 -10.97 4.38
CA THR A 85 -7.65 -11.13 5.11
C THR A 85 -7.48 -11.06 6.63
N HIS A 86 -6.34 -11.50 7.16
CA HIS A 86 -6.07 -11.45 8.60
C HIS A 86 -5.88 -10.00 9.07
N ILE A 87 -5.07 -9.23 8.33
CA ILE A 87 -4.82 -7.81 8.58
C ILE A 87 -6.11 -7.02 8.49
N ARG A 88 -6.86 -7.20 7.41
CA ARG A 88 -8.13 -6.49 7.20
C ARG A 88 -9.12 -6.73 8.34
N LYS A 89 -9.29 -7.99 8.80
CA LYS A 89 -10.15 -8.29 9.95
C LYS A 89 -9.66 -7.60 11.22
N ARG A 90 -8.36 -7.69 11.52
CA ARG A 90 -7.75 -7.05 12.69
C ARG A 90 -7.88 -5.53 12.66
N CYS A 91 -7.78 -4.92 11.47
CA CYS A 91 -8.02 -3.50 11.25
C CYS A 91 -9.46 -3.11 11.57
N VAL A 92 -10.43 -3.84 11.02
CA VAL A 92 -11.87 -3.60 11.28
C VAL A 92 -12.18 -3.74 12.77
N ASP A 93 -11.74 -4.82 13.40
CA ASP A 93 -11.95 -5.05 14.84
C ASP A 93 -11.32 -3.95 15.69
N GLY A 94 -10.11 -3.51 15.33
CA GLY A 94 -9.43 -2.43 16.04
C GLY A 94 -10.12 -1.08 15.87
N VAL A 95 -10.60 -0.77 14.66
CA VAL A 95 -11.40 0.45 14.39
C VAL A 95 -12.70 0.44 15.17
N LEU A 96 -13.42 -0.68 15.20
CA LEU A 96 -14.66 -0.81 15.99
C LEU A 96 -14.40 -0.61 17.48
N ARG A 97 -13.33 -1.19 18.03
CA ARG A 97 -12.92 -0.98 19.44
C ARG A 97 -12.52 0.46 19.74
N MET A 98 -11.86 1.14 18.80
CA MET A 98 -11.55 2.56 18.94
C MET A 98 -12.84 3.40 19.02
N ILE A 99 -13.81 3.15 18.14
CA ILE A 99 -15.11 3.83 18.16
C ILE A 99 -15.87 3.56 19.46
N GLU A 100 -15.87 2.32 19.94
CA GLU A 100 -16.50 1.94 21.21
C GLU A 100 -15.83 2.63 22.41
N SER A 101 -14.50 2.71 22.40
CA SER A 101 -13.72 3.39 23.44
C SER A 101 -13.98 4.90 23.45
N GLU A 102 -14.04 5.53 22.29
CA GLU A 102 -14.38 6.95 22.14
C GLU A 102 -15.79 7.24 22.69
N ARG A 103 -16.76 6.38 22.38
CA ARG A 103 -18.14 6.47 22.91
C ARG A 103 -18.21 6.28 24.43
N SER A 104 -17.29 5.53 25.02
CA SER A 104 -17.17 5.36 26.46
C SER A 104 -16.46 6.52 27.17
N GLY A 105 -16.01 7.55 26.42
CA GLY A 105 -15.32 8.72 26.96
C GLY A 105 -13.81 8.55 27.13
N ALA A 106 -13.23 7.46 26.61
CA ALA A 106 -11.79 7.27 26.60
C ALA A 106 -11.13 8.15 25.52
N GLN A 107 -9.96 8.73 25.82
CA GLN A 107 -9.16 9.49 24.86
C GLN A 107 -8.57 8.53 23.82
N VAL A 108 -9.09 8.58 22.59
CA VAL A 108 -8.57 7.79 21.46
C VAL A 108 -7.68 8.69 20.60
N CYS A 109 -6.51 8.17 20.20
CA CYS A 109 -5.61 8.88 19.29
C CYS A 109 -6.17 8.90 17.86
N TYR A 110 -6.93 9.95 17.51
CA TYR A 110 -7.47 10.20 16.15
C TYR A 110 -6.42 10.16 15.03
N ASN A 111 -5.15 10.47 15.33
CA ASN A 111 -4.08 10.44 14.33
C ASN A 111 -3.83 9.04 13.74
N CYS A 112 -4.07 7.97 14.52
CA CYS A 112 -3.98 6.60 14.03
C CYS A 112 -5.18 6.25 13.14
N PHE A 113 -6.33 6.88 13.39
CA PHE A 113 -7.58 6.66 12.67
C PHE A 113 -7.53 7.26 11.25
N GLU A 114 -7.13 8.51 11.11
CA GLU A 114 -7.06 9.17 9.79
C GLU A 114 -6.07 8.48 8.86
N GLN A 115 -4.88 8.16 9.35
CA GLN A 115 -3.81 7.61 8.52
C GLN A 115 -4.02 6.14 8.13
N LEU A 116 -4.84 5.38 8.87
CA LEU A 116 -5.24 4.01 8.52
C LEU A 116 -6.43 3.98 7.54
N ILE A 117 -7.33 4.98 7.63
CA ILE A 117 -8.50 5.08 6.76
C ILE A 117 -8.12 5.43 5.34
N PHE A 118 -7.14 6.31 5.12
CA PHE A 118 -6.76 6.69 3.74
C PHE A 118 -6.33 5.49 2.88
N PRO A 119 -5.45 4.57 3.35
CA PRO A 119 -5.09 3.34 2.61
C PRO A 119 -6.26 2.35 2.46
N CYS A 120 -7.09 2.21 3.50
CA CYS A 120 -8.30 1.36 3.48
C CYS A 120 -9.39 1.89 2.53
N ALA A 121 -9.55 3.21 2.45
CA ALA A 121 -10.52 3.85 1.57
C ALA A 121 -10.00 3.88 0.12
N PHE A 122 -8.69 4.03 -0.08
CA PHE A 122 -8.07 3.90 -1.40
C PHE A 122 -8.24 2.50 -1.97
N THR A 123 -8.13 1.44 -1.14
CA THR A 123 -8.38 0.05 -1.56
C THR A 123 -9.82 -0.19 -1.99
N LEU A 124 -10.81 0.36 -1.28
CA LEU A 124 -12.22 0.29 -1.71
C LEU A 124 -12.48 1.07 -3.03
N SER A 125 -11.74 2.16 -3.27
CA SER A 125 -11.83 2.92 -4.52
C SER A 125 -11.10 2.24 -5.69
N TYR A 126 -9.99 1.53 -5.42
CA TYR A 126 -9.23 0.76 -6.41
C TYR A 126 -9.89 -0.58 -6.76
N GLU A 127 -10.53 -1.28 -5.81
CA GLU A 127 -11.40 -2.44 -6.10
C GLU A 127 -12.55 -2.04 -7.04
N TYR A 128 -13.01 -0.79 -6.98
CA TYR A 128 -14.05 -0.26 -7.88
C TYR A 128 -13.53 0.21 -9.25
N LYS A 129 -12.22 0.13 -9.51
CA LYS A 129 -11.67 0.12 -10.87
C LYS A 129 -11.38 -1.34 -11.25
N PRO A 130 -12.39 -2.09 -11.75
CA PRO A 130 -12.17 -3.47 -12.13
C PRO A 130 -11.20 -3.46 -13.29
N VAL A 131 -10.02 -4.06 -13.14
CA VAL A 131 -9.39 -4.84 -14.22
C VAL A 131 -9.45 -4.16 -15.61
N VAL A 132 -9.13 -2.87 -15.73
CA VAL A 132 -9.12 -2.16 -17.05
C VAL A 132 -7.75 -2.33 -17.75
N SER A 133 -6.92 -3.27 -17.29
CA SER A 133 -5.62 -3.56 -17.90
C SER A 133 -5.42 -5.02 -18.30
N ALA A 134 -6.31 -5.95 -17.92
CA ALA A 134 -6.16 -7.37 -18.29
C ALA A 134 -6.72 -7.71 -19.69
N SER A 135 -7.49 -6.82 -20.33
CA SER A 135 -8.09 -7.05 -21.64
C SER A 135 -7.33 -6.39 -22.81
N ARG A 136 -6.07 -5.97 -22.63
CA ARG A 136 -5.23 -5.44 -23.72
C ARG A 136 -3.95 -6.25 -23.98
N LEU A 137 -3.99 -7.56 -23.70
CA LEU A 137 -2.95 -8.54 -24.06
C LEU A 137 -3.41 -9.49 -25.19
N GLN A 138 -3.98 -8.92 -26.27
CA GLN A 138 -4.08 -9.61 -27.55
C GLN A 138 -3.75 -8.64 -28.68
N HIS A 139 -2.47 -8.28 -28.76
CA HIS A 139 -1.71 -8.04 -30.01
C HIS A 139 -0.41 -7.31 -29.66
N ILE A 140 0.63 -8.10 -29.38
CA ILE A 140 2.00 -7.66 -29.61
C ILE A 140 2.51 -8.57 -30.73
N PRO A 141 2.78 -8.04 -31.94
CA PRO A 141 3.48 -8.80 -32.97
C PRO A 141 4.84 -9.23 -32.44
N ASN A 142 5.18 -10.50 -32.62
CA ASN A 142 6.49 -11.05 -32.35
C ASN A 142 7.49 -10.45 -33.34
N GLU A 143 8.01 -9.27 -33.06
CA GLU A 143 9.23 -8.76 -33.65
C GLU A 143 9.72 -7.61 -32.77
N VAL A 144 10.69 -7.94 -31.91
CA VAL A 144 11.91 -7.17 -31.61
C VAL A 144 12.54 -7.82 -30.37
N LEU A 145 13.53 -8.66 -30.66
CA LEU A 145 14.65 -9.01 -29.78
C LEU A 145 15.33 -7.77 -29.21
#